data_AF-A0A4U6D8D5-F1
#
_entry.id   AF-A0A4U6D8D5-F1
#
_cell.length_a   1.000
_cell.length_b   1.000
_cell.length_c   1.000
_cell.angle_alpha   90.00
_cell.angle_beta   90.00
_cell.angle_gamma   90.00
#
_symmetry.space_group_name_H-M   'P 1'
#
loop_
_entity.id
_entity.type
_entity.pdbx_description
1 polymer ?
#
loop_
_entity_poly.entity_id
_entity_poly.type
_entity_poly.pdbx_seq_one_letter_code
_entity_poly.pdbx_strand_id
1 'polypeptide(L)' 'MLTVIEGVYENGQIVLEHTPKLNTKTKVMVIFEEIIETEVAPKKRTFGISKGTIQMSPDFNDPLDDLKDYM' A
#
# COMPACT_ATOMS: atom_id res chain seq x y z
N MET A 1 -22.94 12.93 20.60
CA MET A 1 -21.79 12.11 20.16
C MET A 1 -21.42 12.57 18.76
N LEU A 2 -20.14 12.88 18.52
CA LEU A 2 -19.65 13.22 17.18
C LEU A 2 -19.53 11.92 16.38
N THR A 3 -20.06 11.91 15.16
CA THR A 3 -19.98 10.77 14.23
C THR A 3 -19.41 11.29 12.93
N VAL A 4 -18.32 10.70 12.47
CA VAL A 4 -17.71 10.98 11.16
C VAL A 4 -18.17 9.90 10.20
N ILE A 5 -18.58 10.29 9.01
CA ILE A 5 -19.08 9.39 7.97
C ILE A 5 -18.31 9.71 6.71
N GLU A 6 -17.69 8.68 6.14
CA GLU A 6 -16.98 8.78 4.89
C GLU A 6 -17.95 8.75 3.71
N GLY A 7 -17.58 9.44 2.65
CA GLY A 7 -18.40 9.59 1.46
C GLY A 7 -17.57 10.16 0.33
N VAL A 8 -18.07 9.94 -0.88
CA VAL A 8 -17.43 10.43 -2.11
C VAL A 8 -18.12 11.72 -2.53
N TYR A 9 -17.32 12.72 -2.90
CA TYR A 9 -17.82 13.94 -3.53
C TYR A 9 -17.67 13.83 -5.04
N GLU A 10 -18.79 13.90 -5.76
CA GLU A 10 -18.81 13.82 -7.22
C GLU A 10 -19.80 14.87 -7.77
N ASN A 11 -19.34 15.72 -8.69
CA ASN A 11 -20.18 16.70 -9.41
C ASN A 11 -21.06 17.61 -8.53
N GLY A 12 -20.59 17.98 -7.33
CA GLY A 12 -21.36 18.83 -6.40
C GLY A 12 -22.29 18.06 -5.46
N GLN A 13 -22.33 16.73 -5.56
CA GLN A 13 -23.11 15.87 -4.68
C GLN A 13 -22.19 15.04 -3.77
N ILE A 14 -22.56 14.92 -2.49
CA ILE A 14 -21.89 14.05 -1.53
C ILE A 14 -22.70 12.78 -1.41
N VAL A 15 -22.10 11.64 -1.75
CA VAL A 15 -22.69 10.31 -1.60
C VAL A 15 -22.06 9.67 -0.37
N LEU A 16 -22.86 9.46 0.68
CA LEU A 16 -22.40 8.82 1.91
C LEU A 16 -22.34 7.30 1.71
N GLU A 17 -21.26 6.66 2.18
CA GLU A 17 -21.16 5.20 2.13
C GLU A 17 -22.10 4.53 3.14
N HIS A 18 -22.40 5.25 4.23
CA HIS A 18 -23.25 4.75 5.30
C HIS A 18 -24.33 5.76 5.66
N THR A 19 -25.55 5.24 5.83
CA THR A 19 -26.68 6.03 6.31
C THR A 19 -26.63 6.13 7.84
N PRO A 20 -26.41 7.32 8.42
CA PRO A 20 -26.47 7.46 9.87
C PRO A 20 -27.89 7.29 10.39
N LYS A 21 -28.03 6.68 11.57
CA LYS A 21 -29.31 6.54 12.26
C LYS A 21 -29.68 7.86 12.96
N LEU A 22 -30.04 8.87 12.17
CA LEU A 22 -30.49 10.18 12.65
C LEU A 22 -31.97 10.36 12.35
N ASN A 23 -32.79 10.49 13.40
CA ASN A 23 -34.25 10.64 13.28
C ASN A 23 -34.70 12.11 13.21
N THR A 24 -33.76 13.06 13.25
CA THR A 24 -34.05 14.49 13.34
C THR A 24 -33.14 15.30 12.41
N LYS A 25 -33.64 16.46 11.98
CA LYS A 25 -32.88 17.42 11.17
C LYS A 25 -31.65 17.87 11.95
N THR A 26 -30.47 17.57 11.43
CA THR A 26 -29.19 17.77 12.11
C THR A 26 -28.25 18.57 11.22
N LYS A 27 -27.49 19.50 11.80
CA LYS A 27 -26.45 20.27 11.08
C LYS A 27 -25.21 19.39 10.90
N VAL A 28 -24.67 19.35 9.69
CA VAL A 28 -23.46 18.59 9.35
C VAL A 28 -22.33 19.53 8.93
N MET A 29 -21.09 19.10 9.16
CA MET A 29 -19.87 19.76 8.70
C MET A 29 -19.17 18.80 7.72
N VAL A 30 -18.86 19.28 6.53
CA VAL A 30 -18.18 18.50 5.50
C VAL A 30 -16.74 19.00 5.43
N ILE A 31 -15.78 18.08 5.53
CA ILE A 31 -14.36 18.36 5.44
C ILE A 31 -13.86 17.68 4.17
N PHE A 32 -13.24 18.45 3.28
CA PHE A 32 -12.59 17.94 2.09
C PHE A 32 -11.11 17.76 2.40
N GLU A 33 -10.64 16.53 2.42
CA GLU A 33 -9.21 16.24 2.47
C GLU A 33 -8.71 16.16 1.02
N GLU A 34 -7.90 17.13 0.62
CA GLU A 34 -7.15 17.03 -0.63
C GLU A 34 -6.09 15.95 -0.46
N ILE A 35 -6.36 14.76 -1.01
CA ILE A 35 -5.33 13.75 -1.17
C ILE A 35 -4.39 14.31 -2.23
N ILE A 36 -3.31 14.95 -1.79
CA ILE A 36 -2.16 15.25 -2.64
C ILE A 36 -1.56 13.88 -2.95
N GLU A 37 -2.08 13.22 -3.98
CA GLU A 37 -1.39 12.11 -4.62
C GLU A 37 -0.09 12.69 -5.13
N THR A 38 0.94 12.57 -4.30
CA THR A 38 2.29 12.77 -4.76
C THR A 38 2.49 11.57 -5.68
N GLU A 39 2.17 11.73 -6.96
CA GLU A 39 2.56 10.80 -8.00
C GLU A 39 4.09 10.80 -8.03
N VAL A 40 4.68 10.10 -7.07
CA VAL A 40 6.11 9.81 -7.07
C VAL A 40 6.24 8.78 -8.17
N ALA A 41 6.40 9.27 -9.40
CA ALA A 41 6.68 8.44 -10.55
C ALA A 41 7.78 7.46 -10.13
N PRO A 42 7.55 6.14 -10.26
CA PRO A 42 8.49 5.15 -9.75
C PRO A 42 9.84 5.40 -10.41
N LYS A 43 10.88 5.69 -9.61
CA LYS A 43 12.24 5.89 -10.11
C LYS A 43 12.60 4.71 -11.00
N LYS A 44 12.99 5.00 -12.24
CA LYS A 44 13.46 3.99 -13.20
C LYS A 44 14.61 3.21 -12.55
N ARG A 45 14.40 1.92 -12.28
CA ARG A 45 15.40 1.05 -11.66
C ARG A 45 16.54 0.81 -12.66
N THR A 46 17.78 1.02 -12.25
CA THR A 46 18.95 0.68 -13.05
C THR A 46 19.22 -0.82 -12.92
N PHE A 47 19.50 -1.51 -14.03
CA PHE A 47 19.92 -2.90 -13.98
C PHE A 47 21.31 -3.05 -13.36
N GLY A 48 21.54 -4.16 -12.66
CA GLY A 48 22.87 -4.48 -12.11
C GLY A 48 23.27 -3.71 -10.85
N ILE A 49 22.33 -3.07 -10.15
CA ILE A 49 22.58 -2.37 -8.86
C ILE A 49 23.16 -3.28 -7.77
N SER A 50 22.93 -4.59 -7.85
CA SER A 50 23.45 -5.60 -6.93
C SER A 50 24.66 -6.36 -7.49
N LYS A 51 25.21 -5.93 -8.64
CA LYS A 51 26.37 -6.62 -9.22
C LYS A 51 27.57 -6.48 -8.28
N GLY A 52 28.08 -7.60 -7.79
CA GLY A 52 29.22 -7.64 -6.89
C GLY A 52 28.90 -7.46 -5.40
N THR A 53 27.63 -7.36 -5.02
CA THR A 53 27.25 -7.28 -3.59
C THR A 53 27.29 -8.65 -2.90
N ILE A 54 27.29 -9.74 -3.68
CA ILE A 54 27.36 -11.11 -3.18
C ILE A 54 28.48 -11.80 -3.95
N GLN A 55 29.34 -12.51 -3.22
CA GLN A 55 30.35 -13.39 -3.76
C GLN A 55 29.92 -14.83 -3.49
N MET A 56 29.95 -15.66 -4.52
CA MET A 56 29.71 -17.10 -4.39
C MET A 56 30.94 -17.75 -3.77
N SER A 57 30.73 -18.67 -2.84
CA SER A 57 31.83 -19.45 -2.28
C SER A 57 32.40 -20.40 -3.34
N PRO A 58 33.72 -20.73 -3.29
CA PRO A 58 34.34 -21.62 -4.28
C PRO A 58 33.74 -23.03 -4.33
N ASP A 59 33.14 -23.46 -3.21
CA ASP A 59 32.55 -24.77 -2.96
C ASP A 59 31.03 -24.82 -3.21
N PHE A 60 30.42 -23.78 -3.80
CA PHE A 60 28.97 -23.71 -3.99
C PHE A 60 28.37 -24.90 -4.75
N ASN A 61 29.15 -25.50 -5.65
CA ASN A 61 28.72 -26.65 -6.44
C ASN A 61 29.07 -28.00 -5.80
N ASP A 62 29.75 -28.00 -4.66
CA ASP A 62 30.17 -29.23 -4.01
C ASP A 62 28.95 -29.91 -3.35
N PRO A 63 28.91 -31.26 -3.30
CA PRO A 63 27.82 -31.98 -2.65
C PRO A 63 27.70 -31.58 -1.19
N LEU A 64 26.48 -31.30 -0.75
CA LEU A 64 26.22 -31.05 0.66
C LEU A 64 26.32 -32.36 1.43
N ASP A 65 27.20 -32.38 2.44
CA ASP A 65 27.39 -33.55 3.31
C ASP A 65 26.07 -34.03 3.94
N ASP A 66 25.20 -33.09 4.31
CA ASP A 66 23.89 -33.34 4.93
C ASP A 66 22.90 -34.05 3.98
N LEU A 67 23.15 -34.03 2.67
CA LEU A 67 22.28 -34.65 1.66
C LEU A 67 22.82 -35.99 1.14
N LYS A 68 23.96 -36.46 1.67
CA LYS A 68 24.58 -37.73 1.23
C LYS A 68 23.68 -38.94 1.39
N ASP A 69 22.85 -38.96 2.44
CA ASP A 69 21.95 -40.10 2.71
C ASP A 69 20.77 -40.17 1.72
N TYR A 70 20.59 -39.16 0.86
CA TYR A 70 19.45 -39.01 -0.06
C TYR A 70 19.85 -39.02 -1.55
N MET A 71 21.14 -39.10 -1.87
CA MET A 71 21.70 -39.14 -3.24
C MET A 71 22.39 -40.47 -3.51
#